data_AF-A0A170UY71-F1
#
_entry.id   AF-A0A170UY71-F1
#
_cell.length_a   1.000
_cell.length_b   1.000
_cell.length_c   1.000
_cell.angle_alpha   90.00
_cell.angle_beta   90.00
_cell.angle_gamma   90.00
#
_symmetry.space_group_name_H-M   'P 1'
#
loop_
_entity.id
_entity.type
_entity.pdbx_description
1 polymer ?
#
loop_
_entity_poly.entity_id
_entity_poly.type
_entity_poly.pdbx_seq_one_letter_code
_entity_poly.pdbx_strand_id
1 'polypeptide(L)'
;MMVFCISEFLDPFLASYGVEDPEFAITQLAQTTMRSEIGKISLDKVFRERESLNVGIVASINKASEAWGITCLRYEIRDIKLPVRVQEAMQMQVEAERKK
;
A
#
# COMPACT_ATOMS: atom_id res chain seq x y z
N MET A 1 7.97 -5.96 -3.79
CA MET A 1 6.81 -5.80 -2.89
C MET A 1 5.59 -6.11 -3.74
N MET A 2 4.91 -7.22 -3.49
CA MET A 2 3.79 -7.62 -4.34
C MET A 2 2.51 -7.11 -3.69
N VAL A 3 1.87 -6.16 -4.36
CA VAL A 3 0.65 -5.50 -3.94
C VAL A 3 -0.47 -6.02 -4.82
N PHE A 4 -1.58 -6.43 -4.23
CA PHE A 4 -2.78 -6.79 -4.97
C PHE A 4 -3.85 -5.73 -4.70
N CYS A 5 -4.15 -4.88 -5.68
CA CYS A 5 -5.35 -4.03 -5.67
C CYS A 5 -6.35 -4.64 -6.66
N ILE A 6 -7.57 -4.89 -6.19
CA ILE A 6 -8.71 -5.18 -7.07
C ILE A 6 -9.40 -3.84 -7.32
N SER A 7 -9.43 -3.41 -8.58
CA SER A 7 -10.08 -2.17 -9.01
C SER A 7 -11.22 -2.44 -9.99
N GLU A 8 -12.31 -1.71 -9.84
CA GLU A 8 -13.46 -1.75 -10.75
C GLU A 8 -13.64 -0.41 -11.45
N PHE A 9 -13.97 -0.45 -12.74
CA PHE A 9 -14.26 0.73 -13.55
C PHE A 9 -15.73 1.11 -13.38
N LEU A 10 -15.98 2.29 -12.83
CA LEU A 10 -17.34 2.82 -12.67
C LEU A 10 -17.76 3.62 -13.90
N ASP A 11 -16.84 4.40 -14.47
CA ASP A 11 -17.15 5.31 -15.58
C ASP A 11 -16.16 5.14 -16.76
N PRO A 12 -16.59 4.54 -17.88
CA PRO A 12 -15.73 4.33 -19.05
C PRO A 12 -15.34 5.63 -19.76
N PHE A 13 -16.13 6.70 -19.61
CA PHE A 13 -15.83 8.00 -20.21
C PHE A 13 -14.65 8.70 -19.52
N LEU A 14 -14.62 8.67 -18.18
CA LEU A 14 -13.53 9.19 -17.36
C LEU A 14 -12.26 8.33 -17.52
N ALA A 15 -12.42 7.01 -17.59
CA ALA A 15 -11.30 6.09 -17.79
C ALA A 15 -10.60 6.28 -19.15
N SER A 16 -11.36 6.61 -20.21
CA SER A 16 -10.80 6.78 -21.56
C SER A 16 -10.11 8.12 -21.80
N TYR A 17 -10.45 9.17 -21.05
CA TYR A 17 -9.88 10.52 -21.22
C TYR A 17 -8.95 10.94 -20.08
N GLY A 18 -9.04 10.31 -18.92
CA GLY A 18 -8.29 10.68 -17.72
C GLY A 18 -6.83 10.22 -17.72
N VAL A 19 -6.50 9.12 -18.41
CA VAL A 19 -5.12 8.61 -18.50
C VAL A 19 -4.97 7.58 -19.62
N GLU A 20 -3.75 7.45 -20.19
CA GLU A 20 -3.46 6.56 -21.33
C GLU A 20 -3.55 5.06 -20.96
N ASP A 21 -3.18 4.71 -19.73
CA ASP A 21 -3.32 3.37 -19.14
C ASP A 21 -3.73 3.45 -17.65
N PRO A 22 -5.04 3.28 -17.34
CA PRO A 22 -5.56 3.39 -15.98
C PRO A 22 -5.06 2.29 -15.04
N GLU A 23 -4.85 1.07 -15.54
CA GLU A 23 -4.40 -0.06 -14.72
C GLU A 23 -2.93 0.16 -14.30
N PHE A 24 -2.10 0.63 -15.22
CA PHE A 24 -0.72 0.99 -14.93
C PHE A 24 -0.64 2.19 -13.97
N ALA A 25 -1.45 3.23 -14.19
CA ALA A 25 -1.50 4.41 -13.33
C ALA A 25 -1.88 4.06 -11.88
N ILE A 26 -2.88 3.20 -11.68
CA ILE A 26 -3.28 2.72 -10.37
C ILE A 26 -2.19 1.90 -9.71
N THR A 27 -1.52 1.02 -10.46
CA THR A 27 -0.42 0.21 -9.91
C THR A 27 0.73 1.10 -9.42
N GLN A 28 1.10 2.12 -10.20
CA GLN A 28 2.12 3.11 -9.83
C GLN A 28 1.70 3.96 -8.62
N LEU A 29 0.46 4.42 -8.60
CA LEU A 29 -0.11 5.17 -7.49
C LEU A 29 -0.12 4.34 -6.21
N ALA A 30 -0.54 3.07 -6.29
CA ALA A 30 -0.54 2.13 -5.19
C ALA A 30 0.87 1.90 -4.63
N GLN A 31 1.88 1.73 -5.50
CA GLN A 31 3.27 1.58 -5.07
C GLN A 31 3.82 2.84 -4.39
N THR A 32 3.53 4.01 -4.95
CA THR A 32 4.02 5.30 -4.44
C THR A 32 3.38 5.63 -3.09
N THR A 33 2.06 5.42 -2.98
CA THR A 33 1.29 5.61 -1.74
C THR A 33 1.80 4.68 -0.65
N MET A 34 1.95 3.39 -0.96
CA MET A 34 2.48 2.41 0.00
C MET A 34 3.88 2.79 0.50
N ARG A 35 4.78 3.20 -0.41
CA ARG A 35 6.13 3.64 -0.04
C ARG A 35 6.09 4.87 0.88
N SER A 36 5.21 5.83 0.59
CA SER A 36 5.04 7.03 1.42
C SER A 36 4.50 6.69 2.80
N GLU A 37 3.45 5.86 2.89
CA GLU A 37 2.85 5.46 4.15
C GLU A 37 3.82 4.68 5.03
N ILE A 38 4.55 3.71 4.47
CA ILE A 38 5.59 2.97 5.20
C ILE A 38 6.73 3.88 5.65
N GLY A 39 7.04 4.95 4.90
CA GLY A 39 8.07 5.92 5.30
C GLY A 39 7.66 6.82 6.48
N LYS A 40 6.36 7.02 6.70
CA LYS A 40 5.83 7.88 7.78
C LYS A 40 5.72 7.16 9.12
N ILE A 41 5.57 5.84 9.10
CA ILE A 41 5.36 5.00 10.28
C ILE A 41 6.60 4.15 10.58
N SER A 42 6.83 3.85 11.85
CA SER A 42 7.91 2.93 12.23
C SER A 42 7.61 1.53 11.69
N LEU A 43 8.66 0.83 11.26
CA LEU A 43 8.53 -0.51 10.66
C LEU A 43 7.78 -1.50 11.56
N ASP A 44 7.96 -1.40 12.87
CA ASP A 44 7.27 -2.22 13.86
C ASP A 44 5.75 -1.99 13.85
N LYS A 45 5.31 -0.73 13.70
CA LYS A 45 3.89 -0.38 13.58
C LYS A 45 3.28 -0.90 12.29
N VAL A 46 4.05 -0.99 11.19
CA VAL A 46 3.58 -1.59 9.93
C VAL A 46 3.10 -3.03 10.14
N PHE A 47 3.79 -3.79 11.01
CA PHE A 47 3.42 -5.19 11.28
C PHE A 47 2.24 -5.31 12.25
N ARG A 48 2.18 -4.47 13.29
CA ARG A 48 1.09 -4.50 14.29
C ARG A 48 -0.23 -3.92 13.75
N GLU A 49 -0.15 -2.90 12.91
CA GLU A 49 -1.31 -2.12 12.46
C GLU A 49 -1.60 -2.31 10.96
N ARG A 50 -1.37 -3.52 10.42
CA ARG A 50 -1.59 -3.80 8.98
C ARG A 50 -2.99 -3.41 8.50
N GLU A 51 -4.01 -3.62 9.32
CA GLU A 51 -5.40 -3.30 8.99
C GLU A 51 -5.62 -1.78 8.86
N SER A 52 -5.12 -1.00 9.82
CA SER A 52 -5.14 0.47 9.78
C SER A 52 -4.42 1.01 8.55
N LEU A 53 -3.27 0.43 8.23
CA LEU A 53 -2.44 0.79 7.08
C LEU A 53 -3.16 0.49 5.75
N ASN A 54 -3.84 -0.65 5.65
CA ASN A 54 -4.65 -0.99 4.49
C ASN A 54 -5.77 0.03 4.29
N VAL A 55 -6.48 0.44 5.35
CA VAL A 55 -7.54 1.46 5.26
C VAL A 55 -6.97 2.79 4.77
N GLY A 56 -5.84 3.24 5.31
CA GLY A 56 -5.19 4.49 4.90
C GLY A 56 -4.72 4.48 3.43
N ILE A 57 -4.15 3.36 2.99
CA ILE A 57 -3.72 3.19 1.59
C ILE A 57 -4.93 3.18 0.65
N VAL A 58 -5.97 2.40 0.96
CA VAL A 58 -7.19 2.33 0.14
C VAL A 58 -7.83 3.71 0.00
N ALA A 59 -7.94 4.47 1.11
CA ALA A 59 -8.52 5.81 1.08
C ALA A 59 -7.70 6.78 0.21
N SER A 60 -6.36 6.71 0.30
CA SER A 60 -5.46 7.55 -0.49
C SER A 60 -5.50 7.20 -1.98
N ILE A 61 -5.58 5.91 -2.31
CA ILE A 61 -5.73 5.43 -3.69
C ILE A 61 -7.08 5.89 -4.25
N ASN A 62 -8.18 5.65 -3.53
CA ASN A 62 -9.53 6.00 -3.99
C ASN A 62 -9.69 7.50 -4.26
N LYS A 63 -9.09 8.35 -3.42
CA LYS A 63 -9.10 9.80 -3.61
C LYS A 63 -8.43 10.23 -4.93
N ALA A 64 -7.37 9.53 -5.34
CA ALA A 64 -6.67 9.85 -6.58
C ALA A 64 -7.28 9.13 -7.80
N SER A 65 -7.86 7.93 -7.62
CA SER A 65 -8.50 7.17 -8.69
C SER A 65 -9.89 7.69 -9.07
N GLU A 66 -10.51 8.52 -8.24
CA GLU A 66 -11.76 9.25 -8.55
C GLU A 66 -11.62 10.09 -9.83
N ALA A 67 -10.45 10.70 -10.06
CA ALA A 67 -10.16 11.46 -11.28
C ALA A 67 -10.17 10.60 -12.57
N TRP A 68 -10.07 9.27 -12.42
CA TRP A 68 -10.05 8.31 -13.52
C TRP A 68 -11.33 7.46 -13.61
N GLY A 69 -12.31 7.68 -12.71
CA GLY A 69 -13.53 6.88 -12.66
C GLY A 69 -13.32 5.45 -12.19
N ILE A 70 -12.32 5.21 -11.33
CA ILE A 70 -11.92 3.88 -10.86
C ILE A 70 -11.97 3.82 -9.34
N THR A 71 -12.44 2.71 -8.79
CA THR A 71 -12.47 2.46 -7.35
C THR A 71 -11.68 1.21 -7.01
N CYS A 72 -10.75 1.30 -6.04
CA CYS A 72 -10.06 0.13 -5.48
C CYS A 72 -10.95 -0.46 -4.38
N LEU A 73 -11.44 -1.68 -4.62
CA LEU A 73 -12.34 -2.42 -3.72
C LEU A 73 -11.58 -3.05 -2.56
N ARG A 74 -10.36 -3.55 -2.83
CA ARG A 74 -9.54 -4.23 -1.84
C ARG A 74 -8.08 -4.07 -2.15
N TYR A 75 -7.31 -3.80 -1.10
CA TYR A 75 -5.86 -3.74 -1.13
C TYR A 75 -5.27 -4.76 -0.17
N GLU A 76 -4.38 -5.63 -0.66
CA GLU A 76 -3.65 -6.58 0.17
C GLU A 76 -2.13 -6.47 0.00
N ILE A 77 -1.47 -6.39 1.15
CA ILE A 77 -0.02 -6.46 1.25
C ILE A 77 0.38 -7.94 1.39
N ARG A 78 0.97 -8.53 0.34
CA ARG A 78 1.49 -9.92 0.41
C ARG A 78 2.87 -9.99 1.06
N ASP A 79 3.88 -9.43 0.41
CA ASP A 79 5.28 -9.57 0.83
C ASP A 79 6.02 -8.23 0.90
N ILE A 80 6.48 -7.88 2.10
CA ILE A 80 7.40 -6.78 2.35
C ILE A 80 8.81 -7.35 2.47
N LYS A 81 9.64 -7.17 1.44
CA LYS A 81 11.07 -7.48 1.51
C LYS A 81 11.80 -6.32 2.18
N LEU A 82 12.17 -6.52 3.43
CA LEU A 82 12.98 -5.58 4.20
C LEU A 82 14.47 -5.82 3.92
N PRO A 83 15.32 -4.79 3.95
CA PRO A 83 16.76 -4.99 3.92
C PRO A 83 17.22 -5.82 5.13
N VAL A 84 18.17 -6.72 4.90
CA VAL A 84 18.65 -7.69 5.92
C VAL A 84 19.04 -7.03 7.24
N ARG A 85 19.74 -5.89 7.19
CA ARG A 85 20.12 -5.11 8.39
C ARG A 85 18.94 -4.71 9.27
N VAL A 86 17.80 -4.40 8.65
CA VAL A 86 16.60 -3.96 9.38
C VAL A 86 15.88 -5.17 9.99
N GLN A 87 15.89 -6.32 9.31
CA GLN A 87 15.38 -7.57 9.87
C GLN A 87 16.18 -7.99 11.11
N GLU A 88 17.51 -7.95 11.04
CA GLU A 88 18.38 -8.29 12.17
C GLU A 88 18.16 -7.37 13.37
N ALA A 89 18.07 -6.05 13.13
CA ALA A 89 17.80 -5.08 14.19
C ALA A 89 16.43 -5.29 14.87
N MET A 90 15.40 -5.64 14.09
CA MET A 90 14.07 -5.95 14.61
C MET A 90 14.07 -7.26 15.41
N GLN A 91 14.75 -8.29 14.92
CA GLN A 91 14.82 -9.59 15.57
C GLN A 91 15.55 -9.51 16.93
N MET A 92 16.62 -8.70 17.00
CA MET A 92 17.30 -8.37 18.26
C MET A 92 16.38 -7.62 19.25
N GLN A 93 15.56 -6.68 18.78
CA GLN A 93 14.61 -5.97 19.66
C GLN A 93 13.53 -6.91 20.21
N VAL A 94 12.95 -7.77 19.38
CA VAL A 94 11.89 -8.71 19.80
C VAL A 94 12.43 -9.74 20.80
N GLU A 95 13.65 -10.24 20.61
CA GLU A 95 14.31 -11.12 21.59
C GLU A 95 14.61 -10.40 22.91
N ALA A 96 14.98 -9.11 22.86
CA ALA A 96 15.21 -8.31 24.06
C ALA A 96 13.93 -8.05 24.85
N GLU A 97 12.79 -7.83 24.18
CA GLU A 97 11.48 -7.73 24.84
C GLU A 97 11.03 -9.09 25.42
N ARG A 98 11.34 -10.22 24.77
CA ARG A 98 11.00 -11.57 25.27
C ARG A 98 11.84 -12.06 26.45
N LYS A 99 13.05 -11.52 26.63
CA LYS A 99 13.96 -11.89 27.74
C LYS A 99 13.75 -11.08 29.02
N LYS A 100 12.82 -10.12 29.01
CA LYS A 100 12.42 -9.35 30.19
C LYS A 100 11.16 -9.96 30.81
#